data_AF-A0A3E2DBV9-F1
#
_entry.id   AF-A0A3E2DBV9-F1
#
_cell.length_a   1.000
_cell.length_b   1.000
_cell.length_c   1.000
_cell.angle_alpha   90.00
_cell.angle_beta   90.00
_cell.angle_gamma   90.00
#
_symmetry.space_group_name_H-M   'P 1'
#
loop_
_entity.id
_entity.type
_entity.pdbx_description
1 polymer ?
#
loop_
_entity_poly.entity_id
_entity_poly.type
_entity_poly.pdbx_seq_one_letter_code
_entity_poly.pdbx_strand_id
1 'polypeptide(L)'
;MRLKYYQDGVTLLNGMPLADYVASKGLTKEQYIDGIRYDRANEEDAYRRAEETAKHGKIDHLGPDGVSLPDYTGRKAWGENLAWGEDAKESMHDWARDDEESQLHQANGMINSYNAHLYQILNPENISFGYGEASGGPYGKVSALTLSTKVGDTDYQDGKLNSNNATHLDFAWIVRDNDIAVGANAYSNKTLEYRWLSYNLSTQQWATIADWSTGNWASWVTRPGDYWLHCEVRDPYTKKVILEKTIAFHYTVPSQTVIAGTYAAWQGNSVLLGATTNNPNGSTKIKIYDYNAKQWIEGFDGPWALWSPRPGIYWTHFEAYDQNGNLSDVKTYAFGV
;
A
#
# COMPACT_ATOMS: atom_id res chain seq x y z
N MET A 1 -3.12 -1.52 -15.21
CA MET A 1 -3.47 -1.02 -16.57
C MET A 1 -2.72 -1.71 -17.70
N ARG A 2 -1.36 -1.75 -17.68
CA ARG A 2 -0.54 -2.40 -18.71
C ARG A 2 -1.02 -3.81 -19.11
N LEU A 3 -1.52 -4.59 -18.14
CA LEU A 3 -2.01 -5.95 -18.37
C LEU A 3 -3.20 -6.01 -19.33
N LYS A 4 -4.18 -5.09 -19.19
CA LYS A 4 -5.37 -5.00 -20.06
C LYS A 4 -4.92 -4.92 -21.51
N TYR A 5 -4.10 -3.92 -21.79
CA TYR A 5 -3.61 -3.60 -23.13
C TYR A 5 -2.62 -4.61 -23.69
N TYR A 6 -1.85 -5.28 -22.82
CA TYR A 6 -0.93 -6.33 -23.28
C TYR A 6 -1.70 -7.55 -23.82
N GLN A 7 -2.86 -7.85 -23.25
CA GLN A 7 -3.63 -9.07 -23.54
C GLN A 7 -4.72 -8.89 -24.59
N ASP A 8 -5.08 -7.66 -24.95
CA ASP A 8 -6.19 -7.40 -25.88
C ASP A 8 -5.89 -7.84 -27.33
N GLY A 9 -4.60 -8.00 -27.68
CA GLY A 9 -4.15 -8.40 -29.01
C GLY A 9 -4.40 -7.38 -30.12
N VAL A 10 -4.87 -6.18 -29.78
CA VAL A 10 -5.26 -5.13 -30.73
C VAL A 10 -4.54 -3.81 -30.49
N THR A 11 -4.06 -3.55 -29.27
CA THR A 11 -3.33 -2.33 -28.95
C THR A 11 -1.96 -2.35 -29.57
N LEU A 12 -1.64 -1.30 -30.30
CA LEU A 12 -0.36 -1.14 -30.99
C LEU A 12 0.52 -0.12 -30.28
N LEU A 13 1.83 -0.36 -30.27
CA LEU A 13 2.85 0.66 -30.04
C LEU A 13 3.82 0.68 -31.23
N ASN A 14 4.00 1.85 -31.82
CA ASN A 14 4.87 2.09 -32.98
C ASN A 14 4.65 1.07 -34.12
N GLY A 15 3.37 0.81 -34.45
CA GLY A 15 2.97 -0.08 -35.53
C GLY A 15 3.05 -1.58 -35.24
N MET A 16 3.36 -1.99 -34.00
CA MET A 16 3.41 -3.39 -33.60
C MET A 16 2.43 -3.68 -32.46
N PRO A 17 1.82 -4.88 -32.39
CA PRO A 17 1.07 -5.30 -31.20
C PRO A 17 1.89 -5.09 -29.94
N LEU A 18 1.27 -4.61 -28.86
CA LEU A 18 1.97 -4.24 -27.63
C LEU A 18 2.82 -5.41 -27.09
N ALA A 19 2.30 -6.64 -27.15
CA ALA A 19 3.04 -7.83 -26.75
C ALA A 19 4.33 -8.03 -27.57
N ASP A 20 4.26 -7.83 -28.88
CA ASP A 20 5.41 -7.94 -29.78
C ASP A 20 6.39 -6.77 -29.58
N TYR A 21 5.87 -5.56 -29.32
CA TYR A 21 6.69 -4.39 -28.98
C TYR A 21 7.47 -4.62 -27.69
N VAL A 22 6.82 -5.14 -26.65
CA VAL A 22 7.48 -5.50 -25.38
C VAL A 22 8.54 -6.59 -25.61
N ALA A 23 8.22 -7.64 -26.37
CA ALA A 23 9.17 -8.69 -26.71
C ALA A 23 10.38 -8.16 -27.50
N SER A 24 10.16 -7.20 -28.41
CA SER A 24 11.23 -6.55 -29.18
C SER A 24 12.20 -5.76 -28.31
N LYS A 25 11.77 -5.32 -27.12
CA LYS A 25 12.60 -4.67 -26.10
C LYS A 25 13.32 -5.68 -25.18
N GLY A 26 13.18 -6.98 -25.45
CA GLY A 26 13.83 -8.05 -24.70
C GLY A 26 13.17 -8.36 -23.35
N LEU A 27 11.94 -7.90 -23.13
CA LEU A 27 11.20 -8.13 -21.89
C LEU A 27 10.24 -9.30 -22.03
N THR A 28 10.13 -10.13 -20.99
CA THR A 28 8.99 -11.04 -20.85
C THR A 28 7.75 -10.28 -20.40
N LYS A 29 6.57 -10.91 -20.51
CA LYS A 29 5.31 -10.38 -19.99
C LYS A 29 5.44 -10.02 -18.50
N GLU A 30 6.01 -10.92 -17.71
CA GLU A 30 6.21 -10.73 -16.27
C GLU A 30 7.14 -9.55 -16.01
N GLN A 31 8.23 -9.41 -16.77
CA GLN A 31 9.14 -8.27 -16.62
C GLN A 31 8.48 -6.93 -16.97
N TYR A 32 7.60 -6.90 -17.98
CA TYR A 32 6.89 -5.68 -18.37
C TYR A 32 5.75 -5.27 -17.42
N ILE A 33 4.96 -6.25 -16.97
CA ILE A 33 3.81 -6.02 -16.10
C ILE A 33 4.22 -5.91 -14.64
N ASP A 34 5.10 -6.79 -14.16
CA ASP A 34 5.47 -6.90 -12.74
C ASP A 34 6.80 -6.23 -12.43
N GLY A 35 7.64 -5.95 -13.43
CA GLY A 35 8.94 -5.32 -13.24
C GLY A 35 8.92 -3.82 -13.04
N ILE A 36 7.77 -3.15 -13.27
CA ILE A 36 7.61 -1.73 -12.99
C ILE A 36 7.52 -1.49 -11.47
N ARG A 37 8.28 -0.52 -10.95
CA ARG A 37 8.41 -0.25 -9.51
C ARG A 37 7.93 1.13 -9.11
N TYR A 38 7.43 1.26 -7.88
CA TYR A 38 7.28 2.57 -7.28
C TYR A 38 8.66 3.14 -6.96
N ASP A 39 8.81 4.45 -7.09
CA ASP A 39 10.06 5.14 -6.78
C ASP A 39 9.77 6.43 -6.02
N ARG A 40 10.22 6.51 -4.78
CA ARG A 40 10.02 7.70 -3.94
C ARG A 40 10.59 8.97 -4.56
N ALA A 41 11.68 8.86 -5.32
CA ALA A 41 12.22 10.03 -6.02
C ALA A 41 11.29 10.52 -7.15
N ASN A 42 10.60 9.60 -7.84
CA ASN A 42 9.56 9.97 -8.81
C ASN A 42 8.33 10.53 -8.10
N GLU A 43 7.94 9.98 -6.95
CA GLU A 43 6.83 10.51 -6.14
C GLU A 43 7.11 11.96 -5.69
N GLU A 44 8.30 12.23 -5.15
CA GLU A 44 8.73 13.59 -4.81
C GLU A 44 8.66 14.53 -6.02
N ASP A 45 9.10 14.05 -7.19
CA ASP A 45 8.98 14.79 -8.44
C ASP A 45 7.49 15.02 -8.78
N ALA A 46 6.62 14.02 -8.65
CA ALA A 46 5.20 14.14 -8.96
C ALA A 46 4.48 15.14 -8.04
N TYR A 47 4.74 15.12 -6.73
CA TYR A 47 4.17 16.10 -5.80
C TYR A 47 4.58 17.52 -6.17
N ARG A 48 5.87 17.73 -6.40
CA ARG A 48 6.38 19.03 -6.84
C ARG A 48 5.70 19.47 -8.12
N ARG A 49 5.53 18.57 -9.09
CA ARG A 49 4.90 18.88 -10.37
C ARG A 49 3.42 19.22 -10.21
N ALA A 50 2.70 18.52 -9.33
CA ALA A 50 1.34 18.88 -8.97
C ALA A 50 1.27 20.28 -8.33
N GLU A 51 2.18 20.63 -7.42
CA GLU A 51 2.26 21.95 -6.78
C GLU A 51 2.62 23.07 -7.78
N GLU A 52 3.61 22.85 -8.64
CA GLU A 52 4.01 23.79 -9.68
C GLU A 52 2.82 24.06 -10.62
N THR A 53 2.14 23.00 -11.07
CA THR A 53 0.93 23.05 -11.90
C THR A 53 -0.21 23.79 -11.23
N ALA A 54 -0.48 23.49 -9.95
CA ALA A 54 -1.50 24.18 -9.16
C ALA A 54 -1.20 25.68 -9.03
N LYS A 55 0.08 26.03 -8.88
CA LYS A 55 0.54 27.41 -8.72
C LYS A 55 0.40 28.22 -10.00
N HIS A 56 0.80 27.69 -11.15
CA HIS A 56 0.71 28.42 -12.42
C HIS A 56 -0.64 28.27 -13.13
N GLY A 57 -1.48 27.31 -12.72
CA GLY A 57 -2.88 27.21 -13.13
C GLY A 57 -3.11 26.78 -14.58
N LYS A 58 -2.19 26.00 -15.17
CA LYS A 58 -2.30 25.46 -16.55
C LYS A 58 -1.96 23.97 -16.55
N ILE A 59 -2.64 23.11 -17.31
CA ILE A 59 -2.08 21.78 -17.64
C ILE A 59 -1.07 22.02 -18.74
N ASP A 60 0.19 22.10 -18.34
CA ASP A 60 1.32 22.20 -19.25
C ASP A 60 2.59 21.75 -18.53
N HIS A 61 3.60 21.34 -19.28
CA HIS A 61 4.87 20.87 -18.74
C HIS A 61 5.79 22.06 -18.42
N LEU A 62 5.30 22.95 -17.56
CA LEU A 62 5.95 24.22 -17.19
C LEU A 62 6.33 24.23 -15.71
N GLY A 63 7.41 24.93 -15.39
CA GLY A 63 7.85 25.22 -14.04
C GLY A 63 6.90 26.20 -13.32
N PRO A 64 7.20 26.52 -12.04
CA PRO A 64 6.30 27.28 -11.16
C PRO A 64 6.02 28.73 -11.60
N ASP A 65 6.78 29.27 -12.54
CA ASP A 65 6.56 30.58 -13.15
C ASP A 65 5.51 30.54 -14.27
N GLY A 66 5.09 29.35 -14.71
CA GLY A 66 4.16 29.14 -15.81
C GLY A 66 4.72 29.53 -17.18
N VAL A 67 6.04 29.56 -17.32
CA VAL A 67 6.76 29.96 -18.54
C VAL A 67 7.98 29.07 -18.81
N SER A 68 8.82 28.80 -17.81
CA SER A 68 10.03 28.01 -17.96
C SER A 68 9.71 26.52 -18.00
N LEU A 69 10.65 25.70 -18.51
CA LEU A 69 10.55 24.25 -18.35
C LEU A 69 10.79 23.84 -16.89
N PRO A 70 10.20 22.74 -16.41
CA PRO A 70 10.50 22.18 -15.11
C PRO A 70 11.97 21.76 -14.99
N ASP A 71 12.58 22.07 -13.85
CA ASP A 71 13.95 21.63 -13.54
C ASP A 71 13.94 20.17 -13.07
N TYR A 72 14.63 19.29 -13.80
CA TYR A 72 14.84 17.88 -13.44
C TYR A 72 16.32 17.56 -13.14
N THR A 73 17.14 18.57 -12.84
CA THR A 73 18.56 18.36 -12.53
C THR A 73 18.72 17.44 -11.31
N GLY A 74 19.46 16.34 -11.49
CA GLY A 74 19.66 15.32 -10.45
C GLY A 74 18.46 14.40 -10.18
N ARG A 75 17.39 14.52 -10.97
CA ARG A 75 16.14 13.76 -10.79
C ARG A 75 16.09 12.47 -11.61
N LYS A 76 15.03 11.69 -11.40
CA LYS A 76 14.81 10.43 -12.11
C LYS A 76 13.66 10.51 -13.10
N ALA A 77 12.65 11.34 -12.84
CA ALA A 77 11.53 11.53 -13.75
C ALA A 77 12.00 12.08 -15.10
N TRP A 78 11.46 11.52 -16.19
CA TRP A 78 11.59 12.08 -17.54
C TRP A 78 10.24 12.18 -18.27
N GLY A 79 9.27 11.35 -17.88
CA GLY A 79 7.89 11.40 -18.37
C GLY A 79 6.94 11.95 -17.32
N GLU A 80 5.85 12.56 -17.79
CA GLU A 80 4.84 13.20 -16.95
C GLU A 80 3.45 13.08 -17.59
N ASN A 81 2.45 12.77 -16.76
CA ASN A 81 1.02 13.03 -17.05
C ASN A 81 0.46 13.94 -15.95
N LEU A 82 -0.42 14.86 -16.33
CA LEU A 82 -1.07 15.81 -15.42
C LEU A 82 -2.59 15.77 -15.61
N ALA A 83 -3.33 16.01 -14.54
CA ALA A 83 -4.78 16.06 -14.53
C ALA A 83 -5.31 17.09 -13.53
N TRP A 84 -6.50 17.62 -13.82
CA TRP A 84 -7.23 18.56 -12.95
C TRP A 84 -8.37 17.86 -12.24
N GLY A 85 -8.67 18.30 -11.01
CA GLY A 85 -9.95 18.04 -10.32
C GLY A 85 -10.15 16.60 -9.81
N GLU A 86 -9.19 15.73 -10.07
CA GLU A 86 -9.30 14.28 -9.85
C GLU A 86 -8.21 13.80 -8.90
N ASP A 87 -8.48 12.72 -8.17
CA ASP A 87 -7.44 11.99 -7.47
C ASP A 87 -6.63 11.09 -8.43
N ALA A 88 -5.49 10.58 -7.97
CA ALA A 88 -4.58 9.80 -8.82
C ALA A 88 -5.24 8.57 -9.46
N LYS A 89 -6.26 7.99 -8.82
CA LYS A 89 -6.97 6.82 -9.35
C LYS A 89 -7.90 7.23 -10.47
N GLU A 90 -8.68 8.29 -10.27
CA GLU A 90 -9.55 8.87 -11.31
C GLU A 90 -8.72 9.32 -12.52
N SER A 91 -7.62 10.05 -12.29
CA SER A 91 -6.72 10.48 -13.37
C SER A 91 -6.09 9.34 -14.14
N MET A 92 -5.76 8.22 -13.48
CA MET A 92 -5.28 7.01 -14.15
C MET A 92 -6.33 6.41 -15.10
N HIS A 93 -7.62 6.48 -14.74
CA HIS A 93 -8.69 6.06 -15.62
C HIS A 93 -8.84 7.01 -16.81
N ASP A 94 -8.74 8.31 -16.58
CA ASP A 94 -8.88 9.34 -17.62
C ASP A 94 -7.71 9.33 -18.62
N TRP A 95 -6.48 9.16 -18.16
CA TRP A 95 -5.30 8.95 -19.01
C TRP A 95 -5.33 7.65 -19.83
N ALA A 96 -6.32 6.79 -19.60
CA ALA A 96 -6.54 5.56 -20.36
C ALA A 96 -7.98 5.42 -20.85
N ARG A 97 -8.65 6.56 -21.01
CA ARG A 97 -10.02 6.61 -21.49
C ARG A 97 -10.10 6.21 -22.96
N ASP A 98 -11.30 5.78 -23.37
CA ASP A 98 -11.60 5.25 -24.70
C ASP A 98 -11.19 6.18 -25.84
N ASP A 99 -11.13 7.49 -25.62
CA ASP A 99 -10.69 8.47 -26.61
C ASP A 99 -9.17 8.43 -26.83
N GLU A 100 -8.34 8.36 -25.79
CA GLU A 100 -6.89 8.18 -25.96
C GLU A 100 -6.56 6.83 -26.59
N GLU A 101 -7.29 5.77 -26.19
CA GLU A 101 -7.20 4.45 -26.80
C GLU A 101 -7.52 4.54 -28.30
N SER A 102 -8.64 5.16 -28.65
CA SER A 102 -9.03 5.39 -30.05
C SER A 102 -7.99 6.19 -30.83
N GLN A 103 -7.42 7.24 -30.23
CA GLN A 103 -6.40 8.08 -30.84
C GLN A 103 -5.07 7.34 -31.01
N LEU A 104 -4.73 6.42 -30.10
CA LEU A 104 -3.57 5.55 -30.23
C LEU A 104 -3.75 4.55 -31.37
N HIS A 105 -4.94 3.95 -31.50
CA HIS A 105 -5.28 3.08 -32.63
C HIS A 105 -5.24 3.81 -33.97
N GLN A 106 -5.86 5.00 -34.07
CA GLN A 106 -5.86 5.82 -35.29
C GLN A 106 -4.44 6.23 -35.70
N ALA A 107 -3.56 6.46 -34.72
CA ALA A 107 -2.16 6.79 -34.95
C ALA A 107 -1.27 5.55 -35.20
N ASN A 108 -1.85 4.36 -35.36
CA ASN A 108 -1.11 3.10 -35.52
C ASN A 108 -0.08 2.88 -34.40
N GLY A 109 -0.44 3.23 -33.16
CA GLY A 109 0.43 3.13 -31.99
C GLY A 109 1.51 4.21 -31.88
N MET A 110 1.52 5.23 -32.74
CA MET A 110 2.46 6.36 -32.63
C MET A 110 1.96 7.40 -31.63
N ILE A 111 2.90 7.96 -30.85
CA ILE A 111 2.59 9.02 -29.88
C ILE A 111 2.17 10.33 -30.58
N ASN A 112 1.17 11.00 -30.03
CA ASN A 112 0.79 12.37 -30.35
C ASN A 112 0.13 13.06 -29.14
N SER A 113 -0.24 14.32 -29.28
CA SER A 113 -0.82 15.13 -28.19
C SER A 113 -2.17 14.63 -27.65
N TYR A 114 -2.83 13.71 -28.34
CA TYR A 114 -4.15 13.16 -27.96
C TYR A 114 -4.09 11.75 -27.40
N ASN A 115 -2.92 11.11 -27.36
CA ASN A 115 -2.74 9.77 -26.82
C ASN A 115 -1.48 9.64 -25.94
N ALA A 116 -0.84 10.77 -25.65
CA ALA A 116 0.46 10.79 -24.98
C ALA A 116 0.39 10.20 -23.57
N HIS A 117 -0.72 10.37 -22.86
CA HIS A 117 -0.85 9.85 -21.50
C HIS A 117 -0.89 8.32 -21.52
N LEU A 118 -1.77 7.74 -22.35
CA LEU A 118 -1.86 6.29 -22.51
C LEU A 118 -0.54 5.72 -23.08
N TYR A 119 0.04 6.34 -24.10
CA TYR A 119 1.30 5.90 -24.69
C TYR A 119 2.41 5.81 -23.64
N GLN A 120 2.58 6.85 -22.80
CA GLN A 120 3.62 6.86 -21.77
C GLN A 120 3.42 5.75 -20.72
N ILE A 121 2.17 5.47 -20.34
CA ILE A 121 1.84 4.40 -19.39
C ILE A 121 2.19 3.03 -19.98
N LEU A 122 1.93 2.82 -21.28
CA LEU A 122 2.24 1.57 -21.99
C LEU A 122 3.70 1.43 -22.40
N ASN A 123 4.49 2.50 -22.42
CA ASN A 123 5.87 2.45 -22.89
C ASN A 123 6.73 1.54 -21.98
N PRO A 124 7.26 0.40 -22.48
CA PRO A 124 8.08 -0.53 -21.70
C PRO A 124 9.40 0.05 -21.20
N GLU A 125 9.87 1.17 -21.77
CA GLU A 125 11.08 1.85 -21.28
C GLU A 125 10.87 2.50 -19.91
N ASN A 126 9.62 2.78 -19.55
CA ASN A 126 9.26 3.23 -18.20
C ASN A 126 9.21 2.02 -17.25
N ILE A 127 10.18 1.97 -16.34
CA ILE A 127 10.36 0.87 -15.36
C ILE A 127 10.17 1.32 -13.91
N SER A 128 9.96 2.62 -13.67
CA SER A 128 9.42 3.10 -12.40
C SER A 128 8.53 4.31 -12.55
N PHE A 129 7.78 4.61 -11.50
CA PHE A 129 6.82 5.71 -11.46
C PHE A 129 6.60 6.25 -10.05
N GLY A 130 5.94 7.40 -9.95
CA GLY A 130 5.41 7.96 -8.71
C GLY A 130 4.17 8.81 -8.96
N TYR A 131 3.32 8.96 -7.94
CA TYR A 131 2.13 9.81 -8.00
C TYR A 131 2.26 10.97 -7.02
N GLY A 132 1.68 12.10 -7.37
CA GLY A 132 1.62 13.26 -6.49
C GLY A 132 0.33 14.02 -6.69
N GLU A 133 -0.20 14.56 -5.61
CA GLU A 133 -1.40 15.41 -5.63
C GLU A 133 -1.12 16.73 -4.92
N ALA A 134 -1.71 17.81 -5.42
CA ALA A 134 -1.67 19.12 -4.77
C ALA A 134 -3.04 19.79 -4.82
N SER A 135 -3.40 20.46 -3.72
CA SER A 135 -4.59 21.32 -3.69
C SER A 135 -4.33 22.61 -4.46
N GLY A 136 -5.30 23.05 -5.26
CA GLY A 136 -5.25 24.34 -5.97
C GLY A 136 -5.53 24.25 -7.47
N GLY A 137 -5.19 25.33 -8.17
CA GLY A 137 -5.51 25.55 -9.58
C GLY A 137 -7.02 25.65 -9.89
N PRO A 138 -7.40 25.70 -11.18
CA PRO A 138 -8.76 26.06 -11.58
C PRO A 138 -9.85 25.09 -11.13
N TYR A 139 -9.49 23.85 -10.80
CA TYR A 139 -10.41 22.77 -10.41
C TYR A 139 -10.17 22.25 -8.98
N GLY A 140 -9.43 23.00 -8.17
CA GLY A 140 -9.25 22.74 -6.74
C GLY A 140 -8.27 21.61 -6.38
N LYS A 141 -7.91 20.74 -7.33
CA LYS A 141 -6.93 19.67 -7.17
C LYS A 141 -6.12 19.46 -8.46
N VAL A 142 -4.85 19.09 -8.33
CA VAL A 142 -3.98 18.57 -9.39
C VAL A 142 -3.51 17.18 -9.01
N SER A 143 -3.52 16.28 -10.00
CA SER A 143 -2.84 14.98 -9.93
C SER A 143 -1.74 14.91 -10.98
N ALA A 144 -0.60 14.34 -10.59
CA ALA A 144 0.56 14.14 -11.44
C ALA A 144 1.05 12.69 -11.34
N LEU A 145 1.43 12.13 -12.48
CA LEU A 145 2.17 10.88 -12.59
C LEU A 145 3.52 11.19 -13.22
N THR A 146 4.60 10.76 -12.59
CA THR A 146 5.95 10.80 -13.15
C THR A 146 6.42 9.41 -13.49
N LEU A 147 7.23 9.30 -14.55
CA LEU A 147 7.72 8.04 -15.09
C LEU A 147 9.24 8.10 -15.30
N SER A 148 9.91 6.96 -15.11
CA SER A 148 11.36 6.87 -15.25
C SER A 148 11.85 5.58 -15.90
N THR A 149 12.97 5.69 -16.62
CA THR A 149 13.78 4.55 -17.10
C THR A 149 14.74 3.99 -16.04
N LYS A 150 14.76 4.58 -14.84
CA LYS A 150 15.58 4.12 -13.71
C LYS A 150 14.77 3.18 -12.81
N VAL A 151 15.45 2.21 -12.19
CA VAL A 151 14.82 1.25 -11.29
C VAL A 151 14.28 1.96 -10.03
N GLY A 152 13.03 1.65 -9.68
CA GLY A 152 12.38 2.16 -8.47
C GLY A 152 12.79 1.40 -7.21
N ASP A 153 12.54 2.01 -6.06
CA ASP A 153 13.00 1.53 -4.75
C ASP A 153 11.96 0.72 -3.97
N THR A 154 10.70 0.72 -4.41
CA THR A 154 9.59 0.01 -3.74
C THR A 154 8.81 -0.86 -4.72
N ASP A 155 8.40 -2.04 -4.26
CA ASP A 155 7.62 -2.99 -5.05
C ASP A 155 6.13 -2.65 -5.02
N TYR A 156 5.59 -2.02 -6.07
CA TYR A 156 4.17 -1.66 -6.15
C TYR A 156 3.31 -2.86 -6.55
N GLN A 157 2.47 -3.38 -5.66
CA GLN A 157 1.73 -4.62 -5.95
C GLN A 157 0.49 -4.42 -6.84
N ASP A 158 -0.11 -3.22 -6.85
CA ASP A 158 -1.33 -2.96 -7.61
C ASP A 158 -1.04 -2.93 -9.12
N GLY A 159 -1.80 -3.73 -9.89
CA GLY A 159 -1.64 -3.84 -11.35
C GLY A 159 -0.65 -4.91 -11.83
N LYS A 160 -0.01 -5.65 -10.91
CA LYS A 160 0.77 -6.85 -11.22
C LYS A 160 -0.14 -8.04 -11.58
N LEU A 161 0.38 -8.99 -12.34
CA LEU A 161 -0.28 -10.23 -12.77
C LEU A 161 -0.78 -11.14 -11.62
N ASN A 162 -0.54 -10.75 -10.37
CA ASN A 162 -0.91 -11.46 -9.16
C ASN A 162 -1.98 -10.76 -8.32
N SER A 163 -2.75 -9.79 -8.85
CA SER A 163 -3.85 -9.15 -8.10
C SER A 163 -5.05 -10.06 -7.74
N ASN A 164 -4.87 -11.38 -7.87
CA ASN A 164 -5.77 -12.44 -7.38
C ASN A 164 -5.15 -13.25 -6.23
N ASN A 165 -4.04 -12.78 -5.67
CA ASN A 165 -3.43 -13.27 -4.43
C ASN A 165 -3.63 -12.21 -3.35
N ALA A 166 -3.66 -12.64 -2.09
CA ALA A 166 -3.69 -11.68 -1.00
C ALA A 166 -2.47 -10.75 -1.07
N THR A 167 -2.69 -9.44 -1.02
CA THR A 167 -1.62 -8.42 -1.12
C THR A 167 -1.08 -8.00 0.24
N HIS A 168 -1.94 -8.04 1.26
CA HIS A 168 -1.62 -7.67 2.63
C HIS A 168 -2.13 -8.75 3.59
N LEU A 169 -1.40 -8.91 4.69
CA LEU A 169 -1.81 -9.72 5.83
C LEU A 169 -1.78 -8.84 7.07
N ASP A 170 -2.94 -8.64 7.70
CA ASP A 170 -3.06 -7.85 8.93
C ASP A 170 -3.56 -8.69 10.08
N PHE A 171 -3.13 -8.36 11.30
CA PHE A 171 -3.48 -9.12 12.50
C PHE A 171 -4.47 -8.35 13.37
N ALA A 172 -5.41 -9.09 13.92
CA ALA A 172 -6.23 -8.72 15.05
C ALA A 172 -5.93 -9.70 16.16
N TRP A 173 -5.94 -9.25 17.41
CA TRP A 173 -5.98 -10.18 18.53
C TRP A 173 -6.72 -9.58 19.72
N ILE A 174 -7.32 -10.45 20.52
CA ILE A 174 -8.08 -10.10 21.72
C ILE A 174 -7.83 -11.16 22.79
N VAL A 175 -7.41 -10.72 23.97
CA VAL A 175 -7.33 -11.58 25.16
C VAL A 175 -8.74 -11.78 25.71
N ARG A 176 -9.14 -13.04 25.86
CA ARG A 176 -10.38 -13.48 26.48
C ARG A 176 -10.09 -14.23 27.78
N ASP A 177 -11.12 -14.62 28.50
CA ASP A 177 -10.98 -15.27 29.81
C ASP A 177 -10.17 -16.57 29.77
N ASN A 178 -10.28 -17.34 28.68
CA ASN A 178 -9.70 -18.68 28.59
C ASN A 178 -8.60 -18.80 27.53
N ASP A 179 -8.46 -17.83 26.64
CA ASP A 179 -7.55 -17.89 25.51
C ASP A 179 -7.32 -16.50 24.88
N ILE A 180 -6.42 -16.46 23.91
CA ILE A 180 -6.18 -15.29 23.07
C ILE A 180 -6.79 -15.61 21.71
N ALA A 181 -7.82 -14.86 21.30
CA ALA A 181 -8.31 -14.91 19.93
C ALA A 181 -7.32 -14.20 19.04
N VAL A 182 -6.74 -14.91 18.06
CA VAL A 182 -5.86 -14.31 17.03
C VAL A 182 -6.54 -14.43 15.68
N GLY A 183 -6.53 -13.36 14.91
CA GLY A 183 -7.25 -13.22 13.65
C GLY A 183 -6.39 -12.58 12.59
N ALA A 184 -6.60 -12.98 11.34
CA ALA A 184 -5.87 -12.47 10.18
C ALA A 184 -6.85 -11.88 9.16
N ASN A 185 -6.48 -10.77 8.55
CA ASN A 185 -7.16 -10.24 7.37
C ASN A 185 -6.21 -10.30 6.19
N ALA A 186 -6.47 -11.23 5.27
CA ALA A 186 -5.76 -11.35 4.01
C ALA A 186 -6.64 -10.77 2.89
N TYR A 187 -6.15 -9.75 2.19
CA TYR A 187 -6.94 -9.01 1.20
C TYR A 187 -7.04 -9.78 -0.12
N SER A 188 -8.00 -10.70 -0.22
CA SER A 188 -8.19 -11.59 -1.37
C SER A 188 -9.67 -11.79 -1.71
N ASN A 189 -9.96 -11.99 -2.99
CA ASN A 189 -11.26 -12.41 -3.50
C ASN A 189 -11.44 -13.94 -3.56
N LYS A 190 -10.42 -14.71 -3.14
CA LYS A 190 -10.43 -16.19 -3.12
C LYS A 190 -10.47 -16.72 -1.70
N THR A 191 -10.99 -17.95 -1.56
CA THR A 191 -10.81 -18.75 -0.36
C THR A 191 -9.32 -19.05 -0.15
N LEU A 192 -8.84 -18.83 1.08
CA LEU A 192 -7.46 -19.08 1.50
C LEU A 192 -7.44 -20.08 2.65
N GLU A 193 -6.29 -20.73 2.86
CA GLU A 193 -6.02 -21.51 4.07
C GLU A 193 -4.99 -20.78 4.94
N TYR A 194 -5.22 -20.79 6.26
CA TYR A 194 -4.41 -20.10 7.27
C TYR A 194 -3.81 -21.12 8.23
N ARG A 195 -2.56 -20.87 8.64
CA ARG A 195 -1.90 -21.58 9.73
C ARG A 195 -1.34 -20.58 10.72
N TRP A 196 -1.57 -20.82 12.00
CA TRP A 196 -1.10 -19.99 13.10
C TRP A 196 -0.04 -20.73 13.92
N LEU A 197 1.08 -20.05 14.16
CA LEU A 197 2.22 -20.55 14.90
C LEU A 197 2.59 -19.55 16.00
N SER A 198 3.15 -20.06 17.09
CA SER A 198 3.81 -19.24 18.11
C SER A 198 5.25 -19.72 18.29
N TYR A 199 6.19 -18.80 18.37
CA TYR A 199 7.55 -19.07 18.82
C TYR A 199 7.71 -18.54 20.23
N ASN A 200 8.00 -19.41 21.20
CA ASN A 200 8.26 -19.00 22.57
C ASN A 200 9.73 -18.58 22.71
N LEU A 201 9.97 -17.30 23.04
CA LEU A 201 11.35 -16.76 23.12
C LEU A 201 12.15 -17.34 24.30
N SER A 202 11.46 -17.78 25.36
CA SER A 202 12.12 -18.38 26.53
C SER A 202 12.58 -19.82 26.27
N THR A 203 11.75 -20.62 25.59
CA THR A 203 12.06 -22.02 25.30
C THR A 203 12.69 -22.23 23.93
N GLN A 204 12.70 -21.19 23.08
CA GLN A 204 13.20 -21.20 21.71
C GLN A 204 12.52 -22.25 20.82
N GLN A 205 11.22 -22.49 21.04
CA GLN A 205 10.46 -23.51 20.34
C GLN A 205 9.25 -22.94 19.63
N TRP A 206 9.01 -23.45 18.42
CA TRP A 206 7.76 -23.26 17.69
C TRP A 206 6.68 -24.21 18.22
N ALA A 207 5.45 -23.71 18.29
CA ALA A 207 4.25 -24.46 18.58
C ALA A 207 3.14 -24.05 17.61
N THR A 208 2.38 -25.03 17.12
CA THR A 208 1.20 -24.78 16.30
C THR A 208 0.04 -24.32 17.18
N ILE A 209 -0.54 -23.17 16.85
CA ILE A 209 -1.77 -22.66 17.46
C ILE A 209 -2.97 -23.29 16.74
N ALA A 210 -2.98 -23.19 15.41
CA ALA A 210 -3.96 -23.81 14.54
C ALA A 210 -3.29 -24.22 13.23
N ASP A 211 -3.58 -25.41 12.74
CA ASP A 211 -3.06 -25.86 11.43
C ASP A 211 -3.99 -25.41 10.30
N TRP A 212 -3.55 -25.66 9.06
CA TRP A 212 -4.21 -25.22 7.83
C TRP A 212 -5.74 -25.42 7.85
N SER A 213 -6.47 -24.31 7.82
CA SER A 213 -7.91 -24.29 7.69
C SER A 213 -8.38 -23.04 6.95
N THR A 214 -9.61 -23.02 6.45
CA THR A 214 -10.21 -21.81 5.86
C THR A 214 -10.58 -20.74 6.90
N GLY A 215 -10.52 -21.08 8.19
CA GLY A 215 -10.75 -20.15 9.29
C GLY A 215 -9.54 -19.24 9.47
N ASN A 216 -9.76 -17.93 9.37
CA ASN A 216 -8.74 -16.90 9.58
C ASN A 216 -8.56 -16.52 11.06
N TRP A 217 -9.38 -17.08 11.96
CA TRP A 217 -9.28 -16.93 13.42
C TRP A 217 -8.85 -18.23 14.08
N ALA A 218 -8.08 -18.12 15.16
CA ALA A 218 -7.68 -19.23 16.01
C ALA A 218 -7.73 -18.85 17.50
N SER A 219 -7.90 -19.88 18.32
CA SER A 219 -7.88 -19.82 19.78
C SER A 219 -6.52 -20.23 20.30
N TRP A 220 -5.77 -19.29 20.89
CA TRP A 220 -4.43 -19.54 21.41
C TRP A 220 -4.41 -19.60 22.94
N VAL A 221 -4.19 -20.79 23.47
CA VAL A 221 -4.02 -21.01 24.92
C VAL A 221 -2.53 -21.10 25.22
N THR A 222 -2.02 -20.16 26.00
CA THR A 222 -0.60 -20.11 26.41
C THR A 222 -0.45 -19.52 27.82
N ARG A 223 0.78 -19.57 28.36
CA ARG A 223 1.15 -18.92 29.63
C ARG A 223 1.70 -17.51 29.37
N PRO A 224 1.72 -16.62 30.37
CA PRO A 224 2.41 -15.33 30.25
C PRO A 224 3.86 -15.49 29.77
N GLY A 225 4.30 -14.57 28.92
CA GLY A 225 5.64 -14.58 28.35
C GLY A 225 5.73 -13.79 27.05
N ASP A 226 6.92 -13.86 26.46
CA ASP A 226 7.26 -13.23 25.19
C ASP A 226 7.27 -14.26 24.06
N TYR A 227 6.57 -13.91 22.99
CA TYR A 227 6.38 -14.78 21.83
C TYR A 227 6.61 -14.02 20.53
N TRP A 228 6.88 -14.76 19.46
CA TRP A 228 6.49 -14.32 18.13
C TRP A 228 5.17 -14.99 17.77
N LEU A 229 4.18 -14.19 17.37
CA LEU A 229 2.96 -14.66 16.76
C LEU A 229 3.14 -14.63 15.24
N HIS A 230 2.94 -15.76 14.59
CA HIS A 230 3.15 -15.92 13.16
C HIS A 230 1.93 -16.54 12.48
N CYS A 231 1.60 -16.02 11.31
CA CYS A 231 0.54 -16.56 10.46
C CYS A 231 1.09 -16.75 9.05
N GLU A 232 0.82 -17.92 8.48
CA GLU A 232 1.03 -18.21 7.07
C GLU A 232 -0.32 -18.34 6.38
N VAL A 233 -0.38 -17.85 5.14
CA VAL A 233 -1.56 -17.93 4.28
C VAL A 233 -1.17 -18.59 2.99
N ARG A 234 -1.92 -19.61 2.57
CA ARG A 234 -1.65 -20.35 1.34
C ARG A 234 -2.87 -20.45 0.44
N ASP A 235 -2.60 -20.64 -0.84
CA ASP A 235 -3.62 -21.02 -1.81
C ASP A 235 -4.05 -22.49 -1.55
N PRO A 236 -5.36 -22.78 -1.42
CA PRO A 236 -5.84 -24.10 -1.04
C PRO A 236 -5.68 -25.16 -2.14
N TYR A 237 -5.46 -24.77 -3.40
CA TYR A 237 -5.32 -25.72 -4.52
C TYR A 237 -3.86 -26.09 -4.75
N THR A 238 -3.00 -25.07 -4.85
CA THR A 238 -1.56 -25.23 -5.10
C THR A 238 -0.78 -25.57 -3.84
N LYS A 239 -1.36 -25.33 -2.66
CA LYS A 239 -0.74 -25.49 -1.34
C LYS A 239 0.50 -24.61 -1.12
N LYS A 240 0.73 -23.63 -1.99
CA LYS A 240 1.85 -22.68 -1.89
C LYS A 240 1.51 -21.56 -0.92
N VAL A 241 2.40 -21.30 0.04
CA VAL A 241 2.33 -20.11 0.91
C VAL A 241 2.48 -18.86 0.03
N ILE A 242 1.52 -17.95 0.14
CA ILE A 242 1.43 -16.71 -0.64
C ILE A 242 1.63 -15.45 0.20
N LEU A 243 1.38 -15.53 1.51
CA LEU A 243 1.69 -14.47 2.49
C LEU A 243 2.13 -15.09 3.81
N GLU A 244 2.93 -14.36 4.55
CA GLU A 244 3.25 -14.64 5.94
C GLU A 244 3.49 -13.34 6.71
N LYS A 245 3.24 -13.35 8.01
CA LYS A 245 3.51 -12.20 8.89
C LYS A 245 3.88 -12.68 10.27
N THR A 246 4.82 -11.96 10.90
CA THR A 246 5.27 -12.20 12.26
C THR A 246 5.19 -10.90 13.05
N ILE A 247 4.64 -10.94 14.26
CA ILE A 247 4.72 -9.85 15.22
C ILE A 247 5.35 -10.34 16.53
N ALA A 248 6.04 -9.44 17.23
CA ALA A 248 6.36 -9.66 18.63
C ALA A 248 5.06 -9.59 19.46
N PHE A 249 4.92 -10.50 20.42
CA PHE A 249 3.71 -10.63 21.21
C PHE A 249 4.05 -10.86 22.68
N HIS A 250 3.75 -9.88 23.53
CA HIS A 250 3.90 -9.98 24.98
C HIS A 250 2.54 -10.30 25.62
N TYR A 251 2.44 -11.46 26.28
CA TYR A 251 1.24 -11.89 26.99
C TYR A 251 1.43 -11.82 28.50
N THR A 252 0.45 -11.24 29.19
CA THR A 252 0.35 -11.25 30.65
C THR A 252 -1.05 -11.66 31.09
N VAL A 253 -1.17 -12.36 32.23
CA VAL A 253 -2.48 -12.49 32.89
C VAL A 253 -2.78 -11.15 33.55
N PRO A 254 -3.87 -10.47 33.21
CA PRO A 254 -4.07 -9.11 33.69
C PRO A 254 -4.45 -9.08 35.17
N SER A 255 -3.51 -8.72 36.05
CA SER A 255 -3.82 -8.26 37.42
C SER A 255 -4.04 -6.74 37.48
N GLN A 256 -3.86 -6.04 36.35
CA GLN A 256 -3.94 -4.60 36.18
C GLN A 256 -4.63 -4.22 34.87
N THR A 257 -4.80 -2.91 34.63
CA THR A 257 -5.30 -2.39 33.34
C THR A 257 -4.26 -2.63 32.25
N VAL A 258 -4.63 -3.31 31.16
CA VAL A 258 -3.74 -3.64 30.03
C VAL A 258 -4.44 -3.42 28.69
N ILE A 259 -3.67 -3.28 27.63
CA ILE A 259 -4.20 -3.41 26.26
C ILE A 259 -4.61 -4.86 26.06
N ALA A 260 -5.92 -5.08 25.93
CA ALA A 260 -6.53 -6.41 25.79
C ALA A 260 -6.79 -6.79 24.33
N GLY A 261 -6.65 -5.87 23.39
CA GLY A 261 -6.72 -6.17 21.98
C GLY A 261 -6.27 -5.01 21.12
N THR A 262 -5.77 -5.32 19.93
CA THR A 262 -5.37 -4.32 18.94
C THR A 262 -5.79 -4.72 17.54
N TYR A 263 -6.01 -3.72 16.70
CA TYR A 263 -6.30 -3.84 15.28
C TYR A 263 -5.58 -2.75 14.50
N ALA A 264 -4.99 -3.11 13.36
CA ALA A 264 -4.48 -2.16 12.38
C ALA A 264 -4.56 -2.82 11.01
N ALA A 265 -5.47 -2.35 10.16
CA ALA A 265 -5.63 -2.88 8.81
C ALA A 265 -6.24 -1.84 7.87
N TRP A 266 -6.04 -2.02 6.57
CA TRP A 266 -6.64 -1.18 5.53
C TRP A 266 -8.17 -1.25 5.50
N GLN A 267 -8.80 -0.08 5.44
CA GLN A 267 -10.20 0.15 5.16
C GLN A 267 -10.31 1.19 4.04
N GLY A 268 -10.43 0.72 2.79
CA GLY A 268 -10.29 1.60 1.63
C GLY A 268 -8.90 2.21 1.56
N ASN A 269 -8.82 3.53 1.36
CA ASN A 269 -7.55 4.27 1.27
C ASN A 269 -7.05 4.76 2.65
N SER A 270 -7.50 4.16 3.74
CA SER A 270 -7.11 4.54 5.10
C SER A 270 -6.90 3.29 5.95
N VAL A 271 -6.21 3.42 7.07
CA VAL A 271 -5.97 2.36 8.03
C VAL A 271 -6.94 2.54 9.20
N LEU A 272 -7.79 1.54 9.41
CA LEU A 272 -8.60 1.44 10.61
C LEU A 272 -7.74 0.89 11.74
N LEU A 273 -7.62 1.68 12.80
CA LEU A 273 -6.85 1.38 13.99
C LEU A 273 -7.83 1.14 15.15
N GLY A 274 -7.55 0.12 15.95
CA GLY A 274 -8.37 -0.24 17.09
C GLY A 274 -7.55 -0.65 18.29
N ALA A 275 -8.00 -0.28 19.49
CA ALA A 275 -7.47 -0.78 20.75
C ALA A 275 -8.56 -0.94 21.80
N THR A 276 -8.47 -2.02 22.56
CA THR A 276 -9.34 -2.28 23.72
C THR A 276 -8.51 -2.49 24.98
N THR A 277 -9.13 -2.23 26.12
CA THR A 277 -8.56 -2.49 27.45
C THR A 277 -9.43 -3.49 28.21
N ASN A 278 -8.83 -4.27 29.10
CA ASN A 278 -9.56 -5.18 29.99
C ASN A 278 -10.28 -4.44 31.13
N ASN A 279 -9.98 -3.15 31.35
CA ASN A 279 -10.62 -2.35 32.38
C ASN A 279 -11.87 -1.64 31.81
N PRO A 280 -13.09 -1.98 32.23
CA PRO A 280 -14.32 -1.36 31.74
C PRO A 280 -14.43 0.14 32.06
N ASN A 281 -13.68 0.62 33.07
CA ASN A 281 -13.60 2.03 33.44
C ASN A 281 -12.31 2.70 32.92
N GLY A 282 -11.47 1.96 32.18
CA GLY A 282 -10.25 2.49 31.57
C GLY A 282 -10.52 3.15 30.23
N SER A 283 -9.46 3.68 29.62
CA SER A 283 -9.52 4.26 28.28
C SER A 283 -8.29 3.87 27.45
N THR A 284 -8.37 4.11 26.14
CA THR A 284 -7.27 3.83 25.21
C THR A 284 -6.91 5.08 24.42
N LYS A 285 -5.65 5.14 23.98
CA LYS A 285 -5.16 6.10 22.99
C LYS A 285 -4.34 5.38 21.93
N ILE A 286 -4.34 5.94 20.73
CA ILE A 286 -3.59 5.44 19.58
C ILE A 286 -2.72 6.56 19.05
N LYS A 287 -1.44 6.29 18.81
CA LYS A 287 -0.48 7.27 18.26
C LYS A 287 0.27 6.68 17.08
N ILE A 288 0.66 7.54 16.14
CA ILE A 288 1.44 7.15 14.97
C ILE A 288 2.79 7.82 15.02
N TYR A 289 3.84 7.00 14.98
CA TYR A 289 5.21 7.45 14.82
C TYR A 289 5.66 7.20 13.39
N ASP A 290 6.09 8.26 12.70
CA ASP A 290 6.76 8.15 11.42
C ASP A 290 8.22 7.75 11.65
N TYR A 291 8.57 6.52 11.26
CA TYR A 291 9.92 6.00 11.47
C TYR A 291 10.95 6.73 10.63
N ASN A 292 10.57 7.24 9.45
CA ASN A 292 11.48 7.94 8.56
C ASN A 292 11.72 9.37 9.07
N ALA A 293 10.66 10.09 9.42
CA ALA A 293 10.74 11.47 9.94
C ALA A 293 11.18 11.55 11.42
N LYS A 294 11.25 10.41 12.11
CA LYS A 294 11.63 10.28 13.52
C LYS A 294 10.76 11.09 14.49
N GLN A 295 9.47 11.23 14.18
CA GLN A 295 8.54 12.03 14.97
C GLN A 295 7.15 11.38 15.08
N TRP A 296 6.42 11.74 16.14
CA TRP A 296 5.00 11.46 16.26
C TRP A 296 4.23 12.39 15.33
N ILE A 297 3.36 11.84 14.50
CA ILE A 297 2.62 12.60 13.49
C ILE A 297 1.12 12.67 13.76
N GLU A 298 0.56 11.70 14.48
CA GLU A 298 -0.87 11.63 14.78
C GLU A 298 -1.14 11.05 16.17
N GLY A 299 -2.27 11.45 16.76
CA GLY A 299 -2.74 10.97 18.04
C GLY A 299 -4.27 10.98 18.13
N PHE A 300 -4.84 9.89 18.61
CA PHE A 300 -6.28 9.65 18.68
C PHE A 300 -6.67 9.23 20.09
N ASP A 301 -7.69 9.88 20.65
CA ASP A 301 -8.32 9.47 21.90
C ASP A 301 -9.46 8.49 21.61
N GLY A 302 -9.50 7.38 22.36
CA GLY A 302 -10.54 6.38 22.25
C GLY A 302 -10.15 5.12 21.46
N PRO A 303 -11.09 4.17 21.36
CA PRO A 303 -10.78 2.81 20.94
C PRO A 303 -10.67 2.61 19.43
N TRP A 304 -11.10 3.58 18.61
CA TRP A 304 -11.08 3.49 17.16
C TRP A 304 -10.59 4.77 16.53
N ALA A 305 -9.77 4.65 15.49
CA ALA A 305 -9.33 5.75 14.66
C ALA A 305 -9.23 5.33 13.19
N LEU A 306 -9.53 6.26 12.28
CA LEU A 306 -9.26 6.10 10.86
C LEU A 306 -8.11 7.04 10.50
N TRP A 307 -6.99 6.47 10.05
CA TRP A 307 -5.79 7.21 9.71
C TRP A 307 -5.50 7.07 8.22
N SER A 308 -5.21 8.17 7.52
CA SER A 308 -4.87 8.14 6.09
C SER A 308 -3.35 8.28 5.92
N PRO A 309 -2.60 7.16 5.84
CA PRO A 309 -1.16 7.22 5.75
C PRO A 309 -0.65 7.62 4.37
N ARG A 310 0.60 8.07 4.31
CA ARG A 310 1.40 8.11 3.07
C ARG A 310 2.28 6.86 3.01
N PRO A 311 2.77 6.42 1.83
CA PRO A 311 3.69 5.30 1.75
C PRO A 311 4.90 5.48 2.67
N GLY A 312 5.25 4.45 3.44
CA GLY A 312 6.29 4.59 4.44
C GLY A 312 6.27 3.53 5.54
N ILE A 313 7.18 3.68 6.50
CA ILE A 313 7.27 2.81 7.67
C ILE A 313 6.83 3.61 8.88
N TYR A 314 5.81 3.10 9.56
CA TYR A 314 5.24 3.73 10.74
C TYR A 314 5.23 2.75 11.89
N TRP A 315 5.15 3.28 13.12
CA TRP A 315 4.80 2.49 14.28
C TRP A 315 3.42 2.92 14.78
N THR A 316 2.54 1.94 14.95
CA THR A 316 1.28 2.12 15.68
C THR A 316 1.56 1.87 17.16
N HIS A 317 1.25 2.87 17.97
CA HIS A 317 1.47 2.84 19.42
C HIS A 317 0.13 2.94 20.13
N PHE A 318 -0.17 1.91 20.92
CA PHE A 318 -1.41 1.75 21.66
C PHE A 318 -1.12 1.94 23.14
N GLU A 319 -1.93 2.77 23.81
CA GLU A 319 -1.80 3.09 25.23
C GLU A 319 -3.11 2.73 25.94
N ALA A 320 -3.01 2.07 27.10
CA ALA A 320 -4.15 1.82 28.00
C ALA A 320 -3.98 2.63 29.28
N TYR A 321 -5.05 3.31 29.68
CA TYR A 321 -5.12 4.13 30.88
C TYR A 321 -6.11 3.54 31.87
N ASP A 322 -5.78 3.61 33.16
CA ASP A 322 -6.68 3.21 34.25
C ASP A 322 -7.82 4.21 34.44
N GLN A 323 -8.73 3.91 35.38
CA GLN A 323 -9.89 4.75 35.70
C GLN A 323 -9.54 6.14 36.25
N ASN A 324 -8.30 6.34 36.70
CA ASN A 324 -7.80 7.61 37.21
C ASN A 324 -7.01 8.39 36.14
N GLY A 325 -6.89 7.85 34.92
CA GLY A 325 -6.14 8.46 33.83
C GLY A 325 -4.63 8.20 33.87
N ASN A 326 -4.15 7.25 34.67
CA ASN A 326 -2.73 6.86 34.68
C ASN A 326 -2.45 5.88 33.54
N LEU A 327 -1.34 6.10 32.82
CA LEU A 327 -0.86 5.16 31.80
C LEU A 327 -0.47 3.84 32.49
N SER A 328 -1.08 2.74 32.06
CA SER A 328 -0.94 1.42 32.69
C SER A 328 -0.25 0.39 31.79
N ASP A 329 -0.45 0.47 30.47
CA ASP A 329 0.18 -0.45 29.51
C ASP A 329 0.37 0.20 28.14
N VAL A 330 1.36 -0.30 27.38
CA VAL A 330 1.62 0.13 26.01
C VAL A 330 1.96 -1.06 25.11
N LYS A 331 1.50 -1.01 23.86
CA LYS A 331 1.87 -1.97 22.81
C LYS A 331 2.24 -1.22 21.54
N THR A 332 3.35 -1.61 20.89
CA THR A 332 3.84 -0.94 19.68
C THR A 332 4.12 -1.95 18.59
N TYR A 333 3.58 -1.71 17.40
CA TYR A 333 3.81 -2.57 16.24
C TYR A 333 4.28 -1.74 15.05
N ALA A 334 5.22 -2.29 14.28
CA ALA A 334 5.56 -1.70 12.99
C ALA A 334 4.45 -1.96 11.98
N PHE A 335 4.14 -0.94 11.18
CA PHE A 335 3.14 -0.96 10.13
C PHE A 335 3.74 -0.33 8.87
N GLY A 336 3.90 -1.13 7.82
CA GLY A 336 4.32 -0.67 6.51
C GLY A 336 3.10 -0.26 5.68
N VAL A 337 3.21 0.88 4.99
CA VAL A 337 2.19 1.47 4.13
C VAL A 337 2.70 1.51 2.70
#